data_AF-A0A528BPM7-F1
#
_entry.id   AF-A0A528BPM7-F1
#
_cell.length_a   1.000
_cell.length_b   1.000
_cell.length_c   1.000
_cell.angle_alpha   90.00
_cell.angle_beta   90.00
_cell.angle_gamma   90.00
#
_symmetry.space_group_name_H-M   'P 1'
#
loop_
_entity.id
_entity.type
_entity.pdbx_description
1 polymer ?
#
loop_
_entity_poly.entity_id
_entity_poly.type
_entity_poly.pdbx_seq_one_letter_code
_entity_poly.pdbx_strand_id
1 'polypeptide(L)' 'MHDTLDTADLVRQENVARILDCAERLFRHYGYGKTNVADIARELGMSTANIY' A
#
# COMPACT_ATOMS: atom_id res chain seq x y z
N MET A 1 -25.82 -5.05 15.48
CA MET A 1 -24.69 -4.12 15.66
C MET A 1 -23.40 -4.87 15.35
N HIS A 2 -23.08 -5.08 14.06
CA HIS A 2 -21.84 -5.73 13.58
C HIS A 2 -21.18 -4.99 12.39
N ASP A 3 -21.76 -3.89 11.91
CA ASP A 3 -21.46 -3.25 10.62
C ASP A 3 -20.07 -2.56 10.52
N THR A 4 -19.52 -2.10 11.64
CA THR A 4 -18.31 -1.26 11.65
C THR A 4 -17.01 -2.04 11.50
N LEU A 5 -16.98 -3.32 11.89
CA LEU A 5 -15.79 -4.17 11.75
C LEU A 5 -15.56 -4.57 10.29
N ASP A 6 -16.63 -4.85 9.55
CA ASP A 6 -16.54 -5.20 8.13
C ASP A 6 -16.00 -4.05 7.28
N THR A 7 -16.42 -2.81 7.57
CA THR A 7 -15.96 -1.63 6.82
C THR A 7 -14.46 -1.37 7.02
N ALA A 8 -13.97 -1.49 8.25
CA ALA A 8 -12.55 -1.27 8.55
C ALA A 8 -11.66 -2.32 7.89
N ASP A 9 -12.09 -3.58 7.87
CA ASP A 9 -11.37 -4.66 7.19
C ASP A 9 -11.36 -4.49 5.66
N LEU A 10 -12.47 -4.05 5.08
CA LEU A 10 -12.56 -3.76 3.64
C LEU A 10 -11.60 -2.63 3.23
N VAL A 11 -11.57 -1.53 3.99
CA VAL A 11 -10.64 -0.40 3.74
C VAL A 11 -9.19 -0.87 3.86
N ARG A 12 -8.90 -1.72 4.84
CA ARG A 12 -7.56 -2.31 5.00
C ARG A 12 -7.19 -3.19 3.81
N GLN A 13 -8.09 -4.04 3.35
CA GLN A 13 -7.87 -4.90 2.18
C GLN A 13 -7.65 -4.08 0.90
N GLU A 14 -8.43 -3.02 0.68
CA GLU A 14 -8.25 -2.10 -0.44
C GLU A 14 -6.86 -1.44 -0.39
N ASN A 15 -6.45 -0.95 0.78
CA ASN A 15 -5.13 -0.36 0.96
C ASN A 15 -4.01 -1.36 0.67
N VAL A 16 -4.13 -2.61 1.12
CA VAL A 16 -3.15 -3.67 0.83
C VAL A 16 -3.05 -3.91 -0.67
N ALA A 17 -4.18 -4.02 -1.38
CA ALA A 17 -4.17 -4.22 -2.83
C ALA A 17 -3.45 -3.06 -3.55
N ARG A 18 -3.78 -1.81 -3.18
CA ARG A 18 -3.13 -0.61 -3.73
C ARG A 18 -1.63 -0.56 -3.47
N ILE A 19 -1.19 -0.97 -2.28
CA ILE A 19 0.23 -1.07 -1.91
C ILE A 19 0.95 -2.10 -2.80
N LEU A 20 0.37 -3.28 -2.96
CA LEU A 20 0.96 -4.35 -3.76
C LEU A 20 1.07 -3.97 -5.24
N ASP A 21 0.00 -3.40 -5.82
CA ASP A 21 -0.02 -2.95 -7.22
C ASP A 21 1.02 -1.85 -7.50
N CYS A 22 1.13 -0.89 -6.58
CA CYS A 22 2.12 0.18 -6.66
C CYS A 22 3.55 -0.37 -6.56
N ALA A 23 3.80 -1.24 -5.57
CA ALA A 23 5.10 -1.87 -5.37
C ALA A 23 5.52 -2.68 -6.60
N GLU A 24 4.63 -3.50 -7.16
CA GLU A 24 4.89 -4.25 -8.38
C GLU A 24 5.30 -3.34 -9.53
N ARG A 25 4.56 -2.26 -9.78
CA ARG A 25 4.90 -1.28 -10.82
C ARG A 25 6.27 -0.65 -10.61
N LEU A 26 6.58 -0.21 -9.39
CA LEU A 26 7.85 0.42 -9.07
C LEU A 26 9.01 -0.56 -9.19
N PHE A 27 8.85 -1.80 -8.71
CA PHE A 27 9.86 -2.84 -8.87
C PHE A 27 10.11 -3.19 -10.33
N ARG A 28 9.07 -3.28 -11.17
CA ARG A 28 9.22 -3.53 -12.61
C ARG A 28 9.91 -2.39 -13.35
N HIS A 29 9.70 -1.15 -12.90
CA HIS A 29 10.21 0.03 -13.58
C HIS A 29 11.63 0.41 -13.12
N TYR A 30 11.90 0.42 -11.81
CA TYR A 30 13.17 0.86 -11.23
C TYR A 30 14.06 -0.28 -10.74
N GLY A 31 13.50 -1.48 -10.53
CA GLY A 31 14.18 -2.63 -9.95
C GLY A 31 14.17 -2.64 -8.41
N TYR A 32 14.46 -3.81 -7.84
CA TYR A 32 14.42 -4.06 -6.39
C TYR A 32 15.41 -3.19 -5.58
N GLY A 33 16.60 -2.90 -6.12
CA GLY A 33 17.61 -2.11 -5.41
C GLY A 33 17.32 -0.61 -5.35
N LYS A 34 16.38 -0.11 -6.15
CA LYS A 34 16.05 1.33 -6.27
C LYS A 34 14.65 1.68 -5.80
N THR A 35 13.91 0.70 -5.29
CA THR A 35 12.54 0.88 -4.81
C THR A 35 12.49 0.52 -3.33
N ASN A 36 11.99 1.42 -2.49
CA ASN A 36 11.80 1.16 -1.07
C ASN A 36 10.39 1.55 -0.59
N VAL A 37 10.09 1.28 0.69
CA VAL A 37 8.78 1.58 1.31
C VAL A 37 8.42 3.07 1.24
N ALA A 38 9.40 3.97 1.34
CA ALA A 38 9.15 5.41 1.23
C ALA A 38 8.75 5.82 -0.19
N ASP A 39 9.29 5.18 -1.23
CA ASP A 39 8.87 5.43 -2.60
C ASP A 39 7.43 4.99 -2.84
N ILE A 40 7.04 3.82 -2.34
CA ILE A 40 5.68 3.29 -2.46
C ILE A 40 4.69 4.18 -1.70
N ALA A 41 5.02 4.56 -0.46
CA ALA A 41 4.19 5.44 0.35
C ALA A 41 3.99 6.80 -0.31
N ARG A 42 5.08 7.38 -0.85
CA ARG A 42 5.05 8.66 -1.57
C ARG A 42 4.17 8.60 -2.82
N GLU A 43 4.26 7.55 -3.61
CA GLU A 43 3.45 7.36 -4.82
C GLU A 43 1.96 7.23 -4.49
N LEU A 44 1.63 6.61 -3.35
CA LEU A 44 0.25 6.43 -2.88
C LEU A 44 -0.31 7.61 -2.06
N GLY A 45 0.51 8.63 -1.75
CA GLY A 45 0.14 9.71 -0.84
C GLY A 45 -0.07 9.25 0.61
N MET A 46 0.55 8.14 1.00
CA MET A 46 0.48 7.55 2.34
C MET A 46 1.73 7.89 3.15
N SER A 47 1.63 7.81 4.48
CA SER A 47 2.82 7.75 5.33
C SER A 47 3.43 6.35 5.26
N THR A 48 4.74 6.24 5.48
CA THR A 48 5.42 4.93 5.56
C THR A 48 4.87 4.08 6.71
N ALA A 49 4.39 4.71 7.79
CA ALA A 49 3.73 4.04 8.91
C ALA A 49 2.44 3.31 8.52
N ASN A 50 1.80 3.68 7.40
CA ASN A 50 0.61 2.98 6.90
C ASN A 50 0.96 1.70 6.11
N ILE A 51 2.25 1.48 5.82
CA ILE A 51 2.75 0.30 5.10
C ILE A 51 3.38 -0.73 6.05
N TYR A 52 3.98 -0.29 7.16
CA TYR A 52 4.50 -1.17 8.22
C TYR A 52 3.39 -1.72 9.11
#